data_AF-A0A5C7FUN0-F1
#
_entry.id   AF-A0A5C7FUN0-F1
#
_cell.length_a   1.000
_cell.length_b   1.000
_cell.length_c   1.000
_cell.angle_alpha   90.00
_cell.angle_beta   90.00
_cell.angle_gamma   90.00
#
_symmetry.space_group_name_H-M   'P 1'
#
loop_
_entity.id
_entity.type
_entity.pdbx_description
1 polymer ?
#
loop_
_entity_poly.entity_id
_entity_poly.type
_entity_poly.pdbx_seq_one_letter_code
_entity_poly.pdbx_strand_id
1 'polypeptide(L)'
;MTFKSLPFFFALFTVGLSSCGLVDDVVPDITVDVDGSEIVFTLPEADEAGTFVLPDQEIPSEVVAKLNDENISADRVKSVKLNSALFRVATANAAIDFTAVDRVKLTITTPGLGTITLAENDFSDLSGGSVTLEVNDTELLDHLLSATSDFQLTITTNTPVPADTDLAVKPEFRLTASPL
;
A
#
# COMPACT_ATOMS: atom_id res chain seq x y z
N MET A 1 7.31 -74.89 -52.95
CA MET A 1 7.26 -74.19 -51.65
C MET A 1 7.62 -72.73 -51.91
N THR A 2 6.86 -71.69 -51.62
CA THR A 2 5.54 -71.51 -51.00
C THR A 2 5.15 -70.07 -51.33
N PHE A 3 3.85 -69.82 -51.56
CA PHE A 3 3.23 -68.49 -51.66
C PHE A 3 3.68 -67.56 -50.53
N LYS A 4 3.80 -66.26 -50.79
CA LYS A 4 3.56 -65.26 -49.73
C LYS A 4 2.77 -64.07 -50.27
N SER A 5 1.52 -64.10 -49.86
CA SER A 5 0.45 -63.13 -50.00
C SER A 5 0.72 -61.83 -49.23
N LEU A 6 0.16 -60.74 -49.75
CA LEU A 6 -0.17 -59.50 -49.03
C LEU A 6 -1.01 -59.81 -47.76
N PRO A 7 -0.99 -58.97 -46.71
CA PRO A 7 -1.96 -57.88 -46.69
C PRO A 7 -1.51 -56.56 -46.02
N PHE A 8 -2.13 -55.50 -46.53
CA PHE A 8 -2.50 -54.25 -45.87
C PHE A 8 -2.95 -54.49 -44.41
N PHE A 9 -2.32 -53.83 -43.44
CA PHE A 9 -2.90 -53.67 -42.10
C PHE A 9 -2.90 -52.20 -41.72
N PHE A 10 -4.12 -51.67 -41.70
CA PHE A 10 -4.54 -50.40 -41.15
C PHE A 10 -4.21 -50.40 -39.64
N ALA A 11 -3.35 -49.49 -39.19
CA ALA A 11 -3.19 -49.19 -37.77
C ALA A 11 -3.68 -47.75 -37.53
N LEU A 12 -4.96 -47.68 -37.22
CA LEU A 12 -5.66 -46.53 -36.68
C LEU A 12 -4.99 -46.17 -35.32
N PHE A 13 -4.13 -45.16 -35.28
CA PHE A 13 -3.65 -44.61 -34.01
C PHE A 13 -4.61 -43.50 -33.58
N THR A 14 -5.77 -43.91 -33.05
CA THR A 14 -6.60 -43.08 -32.20
C THR A 14 -5.88 -42.92 -30.86
N VAL A 15 -5.11 -41.83 -30.72
CA VAL A 15 -4.80 -41.29 -29.40
C VAL A 15 -5.88 -40.29 -29.06
N GLY A 16 -7.01 -40.81 -28.61
CA GLY A 16 -7.84 -40.07 -27.67
C GLY A 16 -7.32 -40.38 -26.29
N LEU A 17 -6.83 -39.36 -25.59
CA LEU A 17 -6.84 -39.18 -24.13
C LEU A 17 -6.45 -37.70 -23.92
N SER A 18 -7.44 -36.83 -23.80
CA SER A 18 -7.89 -36.35 -22.48
C SER A 18 -6.83 -35.50 -21.79
N SER A 19 -6.63 -34.28 -22.28
CA SER A 19 -6.44 -33.15 -21.37
C SER A 19 -7.51 -32.11 -21.68
N CYS A 20 -8.74 -32.42 -21.24
CA CYS A 20 -9.51 -31.42 -20.52
C CYS A 20 -8.65 -31.02 -19.31
N GLY A 21 -7.62 -30.20 -19.55
CA GLY A 21 -7.14 -29.32 -18.51
C GLY A 21 -8.31 -28.38 -18.29
N LEU A 22 -9.09 -28.68 -17.26
CA LEU A 22 -9.82 -27.67 -16.52
C LEU A 22 -8.82 -26.52 -16.33
N VAL A 23 -8.89 -25.54 -17.23
CA VAL A 23 -8.66 -24.18 -16.81
C VAL A 23 -9.80 -24.00 -15.82
N ASP A 24 -9.52 -24.24 -14.54
CA ASP A 24 -10.34 -23.67 -13.49
C ASP A 24 -10.57 -22.24 -13.96
N ASP A 25 -11.83 -21.90 -14.21
CA ASP A 25 -12.29 -20.52 -14.25
C ASP A 25 -11.98 -19.95 -12.86
N VAL A 26 -10.70 -19.73 -12.58
CA VAL A 26 -10.24 -18.88 -11.50
C VAL A 26 -10.60 -17.51 -11.99
N VAL A 27 -11.84 -17.10 -11.71
CA VAL A 27 -12.24 -15.73 -11.89
C VAL A 27 -11.21 -14.91 -11.11
N PRO A 28 -10.45 -14.03 -11.79
CA PRO A 28 -9.33 -13.36 -11.16
C PRO A 28 -9.85 -12.42 -10.07
N ASP A 29 -9.03 -12.25 -9.04
CA ASP A 29 -9.32 -11.29 -7.98
C ASP A 29 -9.41 -9.87 -8.54
N ILE A 30 -10.28 -9.08 -7.93
CA ILE A 30 -10.47 -7.68 -8.27
C ILE A 30 -9.46 -6.87 -7.45
N THR A 31 -8.65 -6.06 -8.12
CA THR A 31 -7.74 -5.11 -7.47
C THR A 31 -8.21 -3.69 -7.73
N VAL A 32 -8.33 -2.89 -6.67
CA VAL A 32 -8.75 -1.49 -6.73
C VAL A 32 -7.76 -0.66 -5.92
N ASP A 33 -7.24 0.40 -6.51
CA ASP A 33 -6.43 1.38 -5.79
C ASP A 33 -7.35 2.50 -5.27
N VAL A 34 -7.15 2.89 -4.02
CA VAL A 34 -7.99 3.82 -3.26
C VAL A 34 -7.11 4.96 -2.74
N ASP A 35 -7.32 6.15 -3.26
CA ASP A 35 -6.76 7.37 -2.70
C ASP A 35 -7.33 7.61 -1.30
N GLY A 36 -6.45 7.65 -0.28
CA GLY A 36 -6.84 8.10 1.04
C GLY A 36 -6.84 9.63 1.15
N SER A 37 -7.46 10.15 2.20
CA SER A 37 -7.42 11.58 2.49
C SER A 37 -6.02 12.05 2.84
N GLU A 38 -5.75 13.32 2.54
CA GLU A 38 -4.52 13.96 2.99
C GLU A 38 -4.58 14.21 4.49
N ILE A 39 -3.53 13.78 5.18
CA ILE A 39 -3.37 13.92 6.62
C ILE A 39 -2.26 14.93 6.88
N VAL A 40 -2.59 15.98 7.63
CA VAL A 40 -1.67 17.09 7.91
C VAL A 40 -1.13 16.97 9.33
N PHE A 41 0.19 17.01 9.45
CA PHE A 41 0.92 17.06 10.70
C PHE A 41 1.68 18.38 10.80
N THR A 42 1.80 18.92 12.01
CA THR A 42 2.61 20.13 12.24
C THR A 42 3.92 19.73 12.90
N LEU A 43 5.04 19.96 12.21
CA LEU A 43 6.38 19.87 12.77
C LEU A 43 6.66 21.17 13.54
N PRO A 44 6.86 21.11 14.87
CA PRO A 44 7.04 22.31 15.69
C PRO A 44 8.39 22.97 15.46
N GLU A 45 8.45 24.30 15.60
CA GLU A 45 9.70 25.07 15.66
C GLU A 45 10.69 24.47 16.67
N ALA A 46 11.96 24.40 16.29
CA ALA A 46 13.04 23.86 17.09
C ALA A 46 14.38 24.52 16.73
N ASP A 47 15.10 25.00 17.74
CA ASP A 47 16.41 25.64 17.57
C ASP A 47 17.55 24.66 17.21
N GLU A 48 17.30 23.35 17.36
CA GLU A 48 18.27 22.29 17.07
C GLU A 48 17.65 21.19 16.21
N ALA A 49 18.50 20.52 15.44
CA ALA A 49 18.14 19.31 14.71
C ALA A 49 17.78 18.19 15.69
N GLY A 50 16.83 17.32 15.30
CA GLY A 50 16.38 16.26 16.19
C GLY A 50 15.31 15.35 15.61
N THR A 51 14.87 14.41 16.44
CA THR A 51 13.76 13.50 16.14
C THR A 51 12.49 13.96 16.82
N PHE A 52 11.44 14.15 16.03
CA PHE A 52 10.13 14.62 16.45
C PHE A 52 9.10 13.52 16.22
N VAL A 53 8.37 13.16 17.27
CA VAL A 53 7.19 12.30 17.17
C VAL A 53 5.97 13.23 17.15
N LEU A 54 5.29 13.28 16.01
CA LEU A 54 4.17 14.18 15.81
C LEU A 54 2.88 13.57 16.38
N PRO A 55 1.90 14.40 16.80
CA PRO A 55 0.66 13.90 17.37
C PRO A 55 -0.09 12.98 16.41
N ASP A 56 -0.65 11.92 16.97
CA ASP A 56 -1.48 10.93 16.27
C ASP A 56 -2.64 11.62 15.53
N GLN A 57 -2.91 11.17 14.30
CA GLN A 57 -4.00 11.65 13.46
C GLN A 57 -4.91 10.50 13.09
N GLU A 58 -6.20 10.64 13.39
CA GLU A 58 -7.22 9.65 13.03
C GLU A 58 -7.31 9.52 11.51
N ILE A 59 -7.33 8.28 11.02
CA ILE A 59 -7.50 7.97 9.61
C ILE A 59 -9.00 7.92 9.32
N PRO A 60 -9.55 8.76 8.42
CA PRO A 60 -10.93 8.59 8.02
C PRO A 60 -11.05 7.27 7.22
N SER A 61 -12.10 6.49 7.44
CA SER A 61 -12.23 5.17 6.79
C SER A 61 -12.68 5.28 5.32
N GLU A 62 -11.86 5.88 4.45
CA GLU A 62 -12.17 5.98 3.01
C GLU A 62 -12.21 4.61 2.33
N VAL A 63 -11.46 3.65 2.86
CA VAL A 63 -11.49 2.26 2.37
C VAL A 63 -12.91 1.68 2.50
N VAL A 64 -13.60 1.91 3.62
CA VAL A 64 -14.98 1.46 3.80
C VAL A 64 -15.94 2.20 2.87
N ALA A 65 -15.78 3.51 2.69
CA ALA A 65 -16.58 4.27 1.74
C ALA A 65 -16.42 3.74 0.31
N LYS A 66 -15.17 3.49 -0.12
CA LYS A 66 -14.87 2.98 -1.46
C LYS A 66 -15.39 1.56 -1.68
N LEU A 67 -15.31 0.69 -0.67
CA LEU A 67 -15.90 -0.65 -0.71
C LEU A 67 -17.42 -0.60 -0.97
N ASN A 68 -18.11 0.30 -0.28
CA ASN A 68 -19.55 0.50 -0.48
C ASN A 68 -19.87 1.06 -1.88
N ASP A 69 -19.08 2.02 -2.37
CA ASP A 69 -19.27 2.62 -3.70
C ASP A 69 -19.07 1.60 -4.84
N GLU A 70 -18.09 0.71 -4.70
CA GLU A 70 -17.81 -0.37 -5.67
C GLU A 70 -18.72 -1.60 -5.46
N ASN A 71 -19.65 -1.55 -4.50
CA ASN A 71 -20.51 -2.67 -4.12
C ASN A 71 -19.71 -3.96 -3.80
N ILE A 72 -18.53 -3.79 -3.20
CA ILE A 72 -17.67 -4.87 -2.72
C ILE A 72 -17.96 -5.03 -1.23
N SER A 73 -18.58 -6.16 -0.88
CA SER A 73 -18.84 -6.47 0.52
C SER A 73 -17.53 -6.72 1.27
N ALA A 74 -17.43 -6.24 2.52
CA ALA A 74 -16.22 -6.30 3.33
C ALA A 74 -15.72 -7.74 3.55
N ASP A 75 -16.63 -8.73 3.61
CA ASP A 75 -16.31 -10.16 3.72
C ASP A 75 -15.65 -10.75 2.46
N ARG A 76 -15.74 -10.06 1.32
CA ARG A 76 -15.05 -10.45 0.08
C ARG A 76 -13.66 -9.84 -0.03
N VAL A 77 -13.31 -8.88 0.83
CA VAL A 77 -11.99 -8.25 0.83
C VAL A 77 -10.99 -9.24 1.39
N LYS A 78 -9.98 -9.55 0.58
CA LYS A 78 -8.91 -10.50 0.91
C LYS A 78 -7.71 -9.80 1.53
N SER A 79 -7.42 -8.58 1.11
CA SER A 79 -6.22 -7.84 1.51
C SER A 79 -6.42 -6.34 1.28
N VAL A 80 -5.90 -5.53 2.20
CA VAL A 80 -5.72 -4.09 2.02
C VAL A 80 -4.30 -3.74 2.43
N LYS A 81 -3.55 -3.14 1.52
CA LYS A 81 -2.14 -2.79 1.74
C LYS A 81 -1.91 -1.34 1.38
N LEU A 82 -0.93 -0.70 2.00
CA LEU A 82 -0.47 0.60 1.52
C LEU A 82 0.35 0.39 0.25
N ASN A 83 -0.09 0.97 -0.87
CA ASN A 83 0.61 0.89 -2.15
C ASN A 83 1.67 1.98 -2.28
N SER A 84 1.35 3.20 -1.83
CA SER A 84 2.28 4.32 -1.75
C SER A 84 1.83 5.34 -0.72
N ALA A 85 2.73 6.22 -0.29
CA ALA A 85 2.38 7.40 0.49
C ALA A 85 3.17 8.61 -0.02
N LEU A 86 2.47 9.62 -0.52
CA LEU A 86 3.08 10.88 -0.92
C LEU A 86 3.27 11.75 0.32
N PHE A 87 4.51 12.06 0.66
CA PHE A 87 4.86 12.97 1.75
C PHE A 87 5.33 14.30 1.17
N ARG A 88 4.78 15.42 1.65
CA ARG A 88 5.06 16.76 1.11
C ARG A 88 5.05 17.83 2.18
N VAL A 89 5.70 18.95 1.92
CA VAL A 89 5.51 20.17 2.71
C VAL A 89 4.18 20.79 2.26
N ALA A 90 3.20 20.85 3.18
CA ALA A 90 1.82 21.20 2.87
C ALA A 90 1.66 22.70 2.62
N THR A 91 2.22 23.49 3.54
CA THR A 91 2.30 24.94 3.44
C THR A 91 3.71 25.28 2.99
N ALA A 92 3.86 25.87 1.79
CA ALA A 92 5.15 26.33 1.30
C ALA A 92 5.70 27.46 2.19
N ASN A 93 6.28 27.10 3.32
CA ASN A 93 7.09 27.97 4.13
C ASN A 93 8.52 27.86 3.59
N ALA A 94 9.10 28.98 3.16
CA ALA A 94 10.43 29.03 2.56
C ALA A 94 11.56 28.60 3.51
N ALA A 95 11.23 28.25 4.76
CA ALA A 95 12.17 28.03 5.83
C ALA A 95 12.59 26.55 5.99
N ILE A 96 11.80 25.59 5.47
CA ILE A 96 12.14 24.16 5.45
C ILE A 96 11.79 23.56 4.11
N ASP A 97 12.79 22.94 3.48
CA ASP A 97 12.59 22.00 2.38
C ASP A 97 13.01 20.58 2.82
N PHE A 98 12.89 19.61 1.92
CA PHE A 98 13.25 18.22 2.20
C PHE A 98 14.75 18.00 2.49
N THR A 99 15.63 18.98 2.25
CA THR A 99 17.05 18.83 2.55
C THR A 99 17.32 18.82 4.05
N ALA A 100 16.40 19.41 4.84
CA ALA A 100 16.44 19.44 6.29
C ALA A 100 16.02 18.11 6.95
N VAL A 101 15.49 17.16 6.18
CA VAL A 101 14.90 15.91 6.69
C VAL A 101 15.81 14.73 6.38
N ASP A 102 16.30 14.06 7.43
CA ASP A 102 17.15 12.86 7.32
C ASP A 102 16.32 11.57 7.27
N ARG A 103 15.20 11.52 7.99
CA ARG A 103 14.39 10.30 8.08
C ARG A 103 12.92 10.62 8.29
N VAL A 104 12.07 9.84 7.65
CA VAL A 104 10.63 9.81 7.91
C VAL A 104 10.18 8.40 8.22
N LYS A 105 9.42 8.25 9.29
CA LYS A 105 8.77 7.00 9.68
C LYS A 105 7.27 7.23 9.85
N LEU A 106 6.48 6.43 9.15
CA LEU A 106 5.02 6.40 9.25
C LEU A 106 4.60 5.09 9.92
N THR A 107 3.78 5.20 10.95
CA THR A 107 3.19 4.04 11.64
C THR A 107 1.68 4.18 11.72
N ILE A 108 0.98 3.04 11.75
CA ILE A 108 -0.44 2.96 12.10
C ILE A 108 -0.58 2.29 13.46
N THR A 109 -1.39 2.86 14.33
CA THR A 109 -1.74 2.31 15.63
C THR A 109 -3.23 2.10 15.72
N THR A 110 -3.63 0.92 16.18
CA THR A 110 -5.03 0.58 16.37
C THR A 110 -5.23 -0.05 17.75
N PRO A 111 -6.17 0.46 18.57
CA PRO A 111 -6.47 -0.14 19.87
C PRO A 111 -6.77 -1.64 19.74
N GLY A 112 -6.03 -2.47 20.47
CA GLY A 112 -6.21 -3.92 20.48
C GLY A 112 -5.49 -4.70 19.36
N LEU A 113 -5.02 -4.04 18.29
CA LEU A 113 -4.20 -4.68 17.23
C LEU A 113 -2.71 -4.33 17.33
N GLY A 114 -2.38 -3.21 17.98
CA GLY A 114 -1.00 -2.74 18.17
C GLY A 114 -0.57 -1.72 17.12
N THR A 115 0.74 -1.54 17.00
CA THR A 115 1.37 -0.55 16.11
C THR A 115 2.17 -1.25 15.02
N ILE A 116 1.98 -0.82 13.77
CA ILE A 116 2.69 -1.33 12.59
C ILE A 116 3.48 -0.18 11.96
N THR A 117 4.72 -0.44 11.56
CA THR A 117 5.50 0.49 10.73
C THR A 117 5.16 0.31 9.26
N LEU A 118 4.59 1.34 8.65
CA LEU A 118 4.14 1.36 7.26
C LEU A 118 5.24 1.79 6.30
N ALA A 119 6.10 2.72 6.74
CA ALA A 119 7.22 3.22 5.97
C ALA A 119 8.29 3.71 6.93
N GLU A 120 9.56 3.50 6.58
CA GLU A 120 10.72 4.07 7.26
C GLU A 120 11.78 4.34 6.21
N ASN A 121 11.94 5.61 5.86
CA ASN A 121 12.78 6.06 4.76
C ASN A 121 13.87 6.98 5.27
N ASP A 122 15.11 6.66 4.91
CA ASP A 122 16.26 7.54 5.08
C ASP A 122 16.43 8.40 3.83
N PHE A 123 16.60 9.70 4.04
CA PHE A 123 16.82 10.68 3.01
C PHE A 123 18.21 11.26 3.20
N SER A 124 19.09 10.96 2.26
CA SER A 124 20.36 11.67 2.12
C SER A 124 20.22 12.61 0.93
N ASP A 125 20.29 13.91 1.19
CA ASP A 125 20.33 14.97 0.18
C ASP A 125 19.13 15.03 -0.78
N LEU A 126 17.90 14.82 -0.28
CA LEU A 126 16.70 15.06 -1.08
C LEU A 126 16.38 16.55 -1.19
N SER A 127 16.35 17.07 -2.41
CA SER A 127 15.85 18.41 -2.72
C SER A 127 14.42 18.37 -3.24
N GLY A 128 13.57 19.32 -2.84
CA GLY A 128 12.22 19.48 -3.40
C GLY A 128 11.16 19.73 -2.34
N GLY A 129 9.89 19.72 -2.77
CA GLY A 129 8.72 19.94 -1.90
C GLY A 129 7.92 18.68 -1.58
N SER A 130 8.31 17.52 -2.11
CA SER A 130 7.59 16.24 -1.94
C SER A 130 8.47 15.03 -2.25
N VAL A 131 8.19 13.91 -1.61
CA VAL A 131 8.77 12.59 -1.84
C VAL A 131 7.71 11.51 -1.71
N THR A 132 7.79 10.47 -2.53
CA THR A 132 7.00 9.25 -2.31
C THR A 132 7.77 8.34 -1.37
N LEU A 133 7.16 7.97 -0.25
CA LEU A 133 7.73 7.06 0.73
C LEU A 133 7.76 5.64 0.14
N GLU A 134 8.87 4.92 0.33
CA GLU A 134 8.86 3.47 0.14
C GLU A 134 8.10 2.85 1.31
N VAL A 135 7.07 2.07 0.98
CA VAL A 135 6.14 1.48 1.94
C VAL A 135 6.41 -0.01 2.09
N ASN A 136 6.26 -0.50 3.32
CA ASN A 136 6.37 -1.92 3.64
C ASN A 136 5.15 -2.67 3.09
N ASP A 137 5.39 -3.85 2.52
CA ASP A 137 4.32 -4.76 2.13
C ASP A 137 3.65 -5.37 3.38
N THR A 138 2.69 -4.66 3.95
CA THR A 138 2.01 -5.02 5.20
C THR A 138 0.51 -5.08 5.01
N GLU A 139 -0.11 -6.12 5.56
CA GLU A 139 -1.57 -6.25 5.60
C GLU A 139 -2.18 -5.30 6.62
N LEU A 140 -3.18 -4.52 6.18
CA LEU A 140 -3.82 -3.45 6.94
C LEU A 140 -5.33 -3.62 7.05
N LEU A 141 -5.92 -4.68 6.50
CA LEU A 141 -7.37 -4.90 6.51
C LEU A 141 -7.97 -4.72 7.91
N ASP A 142 -7.43 -5.40 8.93
CA ASP A 142 -7.96 -5.32 10.30
C ASP A 142 -7.81 -3.92 10.91
N HIS A 143 -6.72 -3.22 10.56
CA HIS A 143 -6.48 -1.86 11.03
C HIS A 143 -7.43 -0.86 10.37
N LEU A 144 -7.68 -0.97 9.06
CA LEU A 144 -8.49 0.00 8.31
C LEU A 144 -10.01 -0.26 8.42
N LEU A 145 -10.40 -1.47 8.82
CA LEU A 145 -11.78 -1.80 9.19
C LEU A 145 -12.10 -1.55 10.68
N SER A 146 -11.10 -1.27 11.50
CA SER A 146 -11.32 -0.87 12.89
C SER A 146 -12.12 0.43 12.96
N ALA A 147 -12.90 0.59 14.05
CA ALA A 147 -13.66 1.82 14.30
C ALA A 147 -12.75 3.05 14.47
N THR A 148 -11.53 2.84 14.95
CA THR A 148 -10.53 3.89 15.18
C THR A 148 -9.15 3.36 14.85
N SER A 149 -8.39 4.11 14.07
CA SER A 149 -6.99 3.87 13.77
C SER A 149 -6.28 5.20 13.53
N ASP A 150 -5.08 5.32 14.05
CA ASP A 150 -4.32 6.56 14.03
C ASP A 150 -3.01 6.38 13.27
N PHE A 151 -2.67 7.34 12.41
CA PHE A 151 -1.31 7.48 11.90
C PHE A 151 -0.47 8.34 12.82
N GLN A 152 0.77 7.91 13.00
CA GLN A 152 1.80 8.68 13.67
C GLN A 152 2.96 8.87 12.69
N LEU A 153 3.43 10.11 12.61
CA LEU A 153 4.57 10.50 11.82
C LEU A 153 5.74 10.81 12.75
N THR A 154 6.87 10.16 12.52
CA THR A 154 8.15 10.50 13.18
C THR A 154 9.11 11.04 12.15
N ILE A 155 9.74 12.17 12.45
CA ILE A 155 10.65 12.87 11.53
C ILE A 155 11.96 13.13 12.24
N THR A 156 13.07 12.78 11.60
CA THR A 156 14.41 13.20 12.03
C THR A 156 14.91 14.27 11.07
N THR A 157 15.38 15.37 11.62
CA THR A 157 15.94 16.51 10.88
C THR A 157 17.44 16.62 11.11
N ASN A 158 18.16 17.22 10.16
CA ASN A 158 19.60 17.50 10.24
C ASN A 158 19.94 18.99 10.47
N THR A 159 18.93 19.86 10.37
CA THR A 159 19.02 21.29 10.67
C THR A 159 17.92 21.71 11.64
N PRO A 160 18.06 22.88 12.29
CA PRO A 160 16.96 23.49 13.05
C PRO A 160 15.68 23.65 12.22
N VAL A 161 14.54 23.68 12.91
CA VAL A 161 13.22 23.95 12.35
C VAL A 161 12.86 25.41 12.69
N PRO A 162 13.05 26.38 11.79
CA PRO A 162 12.95 27.82 12.12
C PRO A 162 11.53 28.33 12.40
N ALA A 163 10.50 27.55 12.10
CA ALA A 163 9.10 27.86 12.38
C ALA A 163 8.24 26.59 12.24
N ASP A 164 7.06 26.60 12.84
CA ASP A 164 6.05 25.56 12.63
C ASP A 164 5.82 25.32 11.13
N THR A 165 5.88 24.05 10.74
CA THR A 165 5.81 23.63 9.35
C THR A 165 4.78 22.53 9.19
N ASP A 166 3.78 22.77 8.34
CA ASP A 166 2.78 21.77 8.02
C ASP A 166 3.30 20.80 6.97
N LEU A 167 3.13 19.53 7.26
CA LEU A 167 3.56 18.41 6.46
C LEU A 167 2.35 17.55 6.14
N ALA A 168 2.18 17.17 4.88
CA ALA A 168 1.06 16.38 4.42
C ALA A 168 1.54 14.99 4.00
N VAL A 169 0.80 13.97 4.44
CA VAL A 169 0.92 12.59 3.95
C VAL A 169 -0.39 12.25 3.25
N LYS A 170 -0.30 11.85 1.98
CA LYS A 170 -1.44 11.30 1.23
C LYS A 170 -1.18 9.81 0.93
N PRO A 171 -1.84 8.89 1.65
CA PRO A 171 -1.71 7.45 1.41
C PRO A 171 -2.53 7.02 0.18
N GLU A 172 -2.08 5.97 -0.48
CA GLU A 172 -2.84 5.24 -1.49
C GLU A 172 -2.86 3.77 -1.10
N PHE A 173 -4.05 3.20 -0.97
CA PHE A 173 -4.24 1.81 -0.57
C PHE A 173 -4.56 0.94 -1.77
N ARG A 174 -4.02 -0.27 -1.82
CA ARG A 174 -4.42 -1.30 -2.76
C ARG A 174 -5.31 -2.31 -2.06
N LEU A 175 -6.52 -2.44 -2.56
CA LEU A 175 -7.52 -3.41 -2.12
C LEU A 175 -7.56 -4.59 -3.08
N THR A 176 -7.58 -5.81 -2.54
CA THR A 176 -7.80 -7.03 -3.31
C THR A 176 -9.03 -7.75 -2.76
N ALA A 177 -9.98 -8.11 -3.63
CA ALA A 177 -11.22 -8.78 -3.25
C ALA A 177 -11.53 -9.96 -4.17
N SER A 178 -12.25 -10.94 -3.63
CA SER A 178 -12.82 -12.04 -4.43
C SER A 178 -13.75 -11.46 -5.51
N PRO A 179 -13.85 -12.07 -6.70
CA PRO A 179 -14.86 -11.71 -7.69
C PRO A 179 -16.29 -12.02 -7.22
N LEU A 180 -17.28 -11.48 -7.95
CA LEU A 180 -18.72 -11.63 -7.65
C LEU A 180 -19.22 -13.05 -7.94
#